data_AF-I9ARP4-F1
#
_entry.id   AF-I9ARP4-F1
#
_cell.length_a   1.000
_cell.length_b   1.000
_cell.length_c   1.000
_cell.angle_alpha   90.00
_cell.angle_beta   90.00
_cell.angle_gamma   90.00
#
_symmetry.space_group_name_H-M   'P 1'
#
loop_
_entity.id
_entity.type
_entity.pdbx_description
1 polymer ?
#
loop_
_entity_poly.entity_id
_entity_poly.type
_entity_poly.pdbx_seq_one_letter_code
_entity_poly.pdbx_strand_id
1 'polypeptide(L)' 'MKNIDMAVVGDVLTIKVDLSQRFGKSSSGKSIIIATTEGNQSIPGNDDIKIGLNIYTK' A
#
# COMPACT_ATOMS: atom_id res chain seq x y z
N MET A 1 0.64 0.24 7.65
CA MET A 1 1.00 0.49 6.23
C MET A 1 2.51 0.55 6.10
N LYS A 2 3.08 -0.01 5.03
CA LYS A 2 4.53 -0.04 4.76
C LYS A 2 4.81 0.47 3.36
N ASN A 3 5.74 1.43 3.26
CA ASN A 3 6.25 1.97 1.98
C ASN A 3 5.15 2.47 1.04
N ILE A 4 4.20 3.21 1.59
CA ILE A 4 3.14 3.87 0.85
C ILE A 4 2.99 5.27 1.42
N ASP A 5 2.94 6.26 0.53
CA ASP A 5 2.48 7.61 0.82
C ASP A 5 1.24 7.90 -0.04
N MET A 6 0.22 8.54 0.54
CA MET A 6 -1.08 8.77 -0.09
C MET A 6 -1.48 10.23 0.02
N ALA A 7 -1.98 10.79 -1.08
CA ALA A 7 -2.57 12.12 -1.10
C ALA A 7 -3.86 12.10 -1.92
N VAL A 8 -4.88 12.81 -1.45
CA VAL A 8 -6.12 13.04 -2.17
C VAL A 8 -6.19 14.51 -2.56
N VAL A 9 -6.33 14.78 -3.86
CA VAL A 9 -6.50 16.13 -4.41
C VAL A 9 -7.76 16.13 -5.27
N GLY A 10 -8.80 16.81 -4.79
CA GLY A 10 -10.16 16.67 -5.34
C GLY A 10 -10.61 15.21 -5.21
N ASP A 11 -11.00 14.60 -6.32
CA ASP A 11 -11.45 13.20 -6.37
C ASP A 11 -10.33 12.21 -6.79
N VAL A 12 -9.07 12.67 -6.84
CA VAL A 12 -7.93 11.86 -7.29
C VAL A 12 -7.08 11.43 -6.11
N LEU A 13 -7.01 10.11 -5.89
CA LEU A 13 -6.05 9.49 -4.98
C LEU A 13 -4.72 9.23 -5.71
N THR A 14 -3.65 9.85 -5.24
CA THR A 14 -2.27 9.57 -5.68
C THR A 14 -1.57 8.71 -4.65
N ILE A 15 -0.93 7.64 -5.12
CA ILE A 15 -0.20 6.69 -4.27
C ILE A 15 1.26 6.64 -4.74
N LYS A 16 2.18 6.90 -3.82
CA LYS A 16 3.62 6.84 -4.07
C LYS A 16 4.23 5.66 -3.32
N VAL A 17 4.99 4.85 -4.04
CA VAL A 17 5.70 3.69 -3.50
C VAL A 17 7.14 3.70 -4.02
N ASP A 18 8.11 3.46 -3.14
CA ASP A 18 9.50 3.26 -3.52
C ASP A 18 9.76 1.78 -3.84
N LEU A 19 9.91 1.47 -5.12
CA LEU A 19 10.10 0.10 -5.60
C LEU A 19 11.47 -0.49 -5.28
N SER A 20 12.40 0.26 -4.68
CA SER A 20 13.70 -0.25 -4.26
C SER A 20 13.65 -1.01 -2.92
N GLN A 21 12.63 -0.76 -2.10
CA GLN A 21 12.54 -1.31 -0.73
C GLN A 21 11.99 -2.75 -0.69
N ARG A 22 12.37 -3.51 0.33
CA ARG A 22 11.95 -4.90 0.56
C ARG A 22 11.66 -5.14 2.05
N PHE A 23 10.52 -5.74 2.38
CA PHE A 23 10.01 -5.93 3.74
C PHE A 23 9.78 -7.39 4.11
N GLY A 24 10.80 -8.23 3.90
CA GLY A 24 10.73 -9.66 4.21
C GLY A 24 9.73 -10.42 3.33
N LYS A 25 9.58 -11.71 3.63
CA LYS A 25 8.66 -12.58 2.89
C LYS A 25 7.21 -12.36 3.34
N SER A 26 6.27 -12.54 2.42
CA SER A 26 4.85 -12.60 2.73
C SER A 26 4.53 -13.76 3.67
N SER A 27 3.38 -13.72 4.34
CA SER A 27 2.97 -14.75 5.32
C SER A 27 2.93 -16.16 4.74
N SER A 28 2.71 -16.29 3.42
CA SER A 28 2.77 -17.57 2.70
C SER A 28 4.19 -18.03 2.33
N GLY A 29 5.19 -17.16 2.48
CA GLY A 29 6.57 -17.38 2.08
C GLY A 29 6.84 -17.24 0.57
N LYS A 30 5.80 -17.01 -0.25
CA LYS A 30 5.86 -17.10 -1.72
C LYS A 30 6.36 -15.83 -2.43
N SER A 31 6.45 -14.71 -1.74
CA SER A 31 6.80 -13.41 -2.32
C SER A 31 7.54 -12.53 -1.33
N ILE A 32 8.30 -11.57 -1.81
CA ILE A 32 8.94 -10.51 -1.01
C ILE A 32 8.07 -9.25 -1.10
N ILE A 33 7.71 -8.71 0.07
CA ILE A 33 6.86 -7.52 0.16
C ILE A 33 7.66 -6.29 -0.27
N ILE A 34 7.11 -5.49 -1.18
CA ILE A 34 7.62 -4.17 -1.57
C ILE A 34 6.81 -3.08 -0.86
N ALA A 35 5.49 -3.19 -0.86
CA ALA A 35 4.59 -2.28 -0.15
C ALA A 35 3.28 -2.97 0.22
N THR A 36 2.63 -2.53 1.29
CA THR A 36 1.32 -3.05 1.70
C THR A 36 0.56 -2.06 2.58
N THR A 37 -0.76 -1.96 2.37
CA THR A 37 -1.67 -1.26 3.29
C THR A 37 -1.96 -2.06 4.56
N GLU A 38 -1.52 -3.32 4.64
CA GLU A 38 -1.75 -4.25 5.75
C GLU A 38 -3.24 -4.46 6.06
N GLY A 39 -4.04 -4.62 4.99
CA GLY A 39 -5.49 -4.73 5.03
C GLY A 39 -6.19 -3.55 4.36
N ASN A 40 -7.50 -3.46 4.52
CA ASN A 40 -8.27 -2.32 4.04
C ASN A 40 -8.09 -1.14 4.99
N GLN A 41 -7.76 0.03 4.45
CA GLN A 41 -7.55 1.27 5.20
C GLN A 41 -8.41 2.39 4.60
N SER A 42 -8.84 3.37 5.41
CA SER A 42 -9.43 4.61 4.89
C SER A 42 -8.41 5.37 4.04
N ILE A 43 -8.87 6.05 3.00
CA ILE A 43 -8.02 7.03 2.30
C ILE A 43 -7.97 8.34 3.10
N PRO A 44 -6.92 9.17 2.96
CA PRO A 44 -6.84 10.44 3.67
C PRO A 44 -8.06 11.34 3.35
N GLY A 45 -8.72 11.84 4.39
CA GLY A 45 -9.85 12.77 4.26
C GLY A 45 -11.19 12.13 3.93
N ASN A 46 -11.29 10.80 3.80
CA ASN A 46 -12.57 10.11 3.59
C ASN A 46 -12.58 8.71 4.22
N ASP A 47 -13.35 8.55 5.30
CA ASP A 47 -13.44 7.30 6.05
C ASP A 47 -14.36 6.25 5.45
N ASP A 48 -15.22 6.62 4.50
CA ASP A 48 -16.15 5.69 3.85
C ASP A 48 -15.49 4.98 2.67
N ILE A 49 -14.46 5.59 2.06
CA ILE A 49 -13.70 5.01 0.95
C ILE A 49 -12.51 4.23 1.50
N LYS A 50 -12.46 2.94 1.17
CA LYS A 50 -11.41 2.02 1.62
C LYS A 50 -10.47 1.63 0.49
N ILE A 51 -9.18 1.46 0.81
CA ILE A 51 -8.16 0.95 -0.08
C ILE A 51 -7.44 -0.26 0.53
N GLY A 52 -7.27 -1.31 -0.28
CA GLY A 52 -6.36 -2.41 -0.02
C GLY A 52 -5.35 -2.51 -1.17
N LEU A 53 -4.05 -2.37 -0.88
CA LEU A 53 -2.99 -2.43 -1.88
C LEU A 53 -1.84 -3.31 -1.39
N ASN A 54 -1.35 -4.20 -2.27
CA ASN A 54 -0.15 -4.99 -2.05
C ASN A 54 0.73 -4.92 -3.30
N ILE A 55 2.02 -4.64 -3.11
CA ILE A 55 3.03 -4.66 -4.16
C ILE A 55 4.12 -5.63 -3.70
N TYR A 56 4.47 -6.58 -4.55
CA TYR A 56 5.39 -7.65 -4.21
C TYR A 56 6.17 -8.13 -5.44
N THR A 57 7.31 -8.77 -5.19
CA THR A 57 8.05 -9.56 -6.19
C THR A 57 8.05 -11.03 -5.76
N LYS A 58 8.21 -11.93 -6.74
CA LYS A 58 8.60 -13.31 -6.45
C LYS A 58 10.08 -13.36 -6.07
#